data_AF-A0AAJ5ZT91-F1
#
_entry.id   AF-A0AAJ5ZT91-F1
#
_cell.length_a   1.000
_cell.length_b   1.000
_cell.length_c   1.000
_cell.angle_alpha   90.00
_cell.angle_beta   90.00
_cell.angle_gamma   90.00
#
_symmetry.space_group_name_H-M   'P 1'
#
loop_
_entity.id
_entity.type
_entity.pdbx_description
1 polymer ?
#
loop_
_entity_poly.entity_id
_entity_poly.type
_entity_poly.pdbx_seq_one_letter_code
_entity_poly.pdbx_strand_id
1 'polypeptide(L)'
;MGAATAAWLGSEEAWVLLVDVLDKVHDTAAGLGQTALVCDLAMPDAAGRVLAALDAARIETLDVLVNNAGIGGSKSLADTDDAFCSR
;
A
#
# COMPACT_ATOMS: atom_id res chain seq x y z
N MET A 1 -6.72 1.29 -9.19
CA MET A 1 -5.37 1.02 -9.77
C MET A 1 -4.61 0.04 -8.91
N GLY A 2 -4.34 0.33 -7.63
CA GLY A 2 -3.61 -0.58 -6.73
C GLY A 2 -4.04 -2.06 -6.74
N ALA A 3 -5.33 -2.36 -6.57
CA ALA A 3 -5.82 -3.75 -6.61
C ALA A 3 -5.60 -4.44 -7.97
N ALA A 4 -5.68 -3.70 -9.09
CA ALA A 4 -5.42 -4.24 -10.42
C ALA A 4 -3.93 -4.53 -10.61
N THR A 5 -3.04 -3.68 -10.10
CA THR A 5 -1.60 -3.92 -10.08
C THR A 5 -1.25 -5.16 -9.27
N ALA A 6 -1.86 -5.32 -8.09
CA ALA A 6 -1.67 -6.52 -7.26
C ALA A 6 -2.16 -7.79 -7.95
N ALA A 7 -3.32 -7.73 -8.62
CA ALA A 7 -3.87 -8.86 -9.38
C ALA A 7 -2.94 -9.26 -10.54
N TRP A 8 -2.40 -8.29 -11.28
CA TRP A 8 -1.46 -8.55 -12.36
C TRP A 8 -0.14 -9.14 -11.87
N LEU A 9 0.47 -8.58 -10.81
CA LEU A 9 1.67 -9.15 -10.22
C LEU A 9 1.42 -10.59 -9.72
N GLY A 10 0.27 -10.84 -9.10
CA GLY A 10 -0.13 -12.19 -8.69
C GLY A 10 -0.29 -13.17 -9.86
N SER A 11 -0.74 -12.71 -11.04
CA SER A 11 -0.79 -13.55 -12.25
C SER A 11 0.58 -13.88 -12.82
N GLU A 12 1.60 -13.08 -12.51
CA GLU A 12 3.02 -13.35 -12.81
C GLU A 12 3.69 -14.15 -11.67
N GLU A 13 2.91 -14.84 -10.84
CA GLU A 13 3.36 -15.68 -9.72
C GLU A 13 4.09 -14.92 -8.59
N ALA A 14 3.99 -13.60 -8.55
CA ALA A 14 4.55 -12.83 -7.45
C ALA A 14 3.73 -13.02 -6.16
N TRP A 15 4.44 -13.12 -5.04
CA TRP A 15 3.84 -12.93 -3.72
C TRP A 15 3.71 -11.43 -3.46
N VAL A 16 2.51 -10.97 -3.14
CA VAL A 16 2.18 -9.55 -3.03
C VAL A 16 1.66 -9.25 -1.63
N LEU A 17 2.31 -8.28 -0.97
CA LEU A 17 1.78 -7.64 0.23
C LEU A 17 1.04 -6.35 -0.17
N LEU A 18 -0.28 -6.35 -0.02
CA LEU A 18 -1.11 -5.17 -0.23
C LEU A 18 -1.09 -4.31 1.04
N VAL A 19 -0.78 -3.02 0.91
CA VAL A 19 -0.73 -2.08 2.03
C VAL A 19 -1.69 -0.92 1.79
N ASP A 20 -2.58 -0.67 2.74
CA ASP A 20 -3.55 0.44 2.70
C ASP A 20 -3.88 0.89 4.13
N VAL A 21 -4.41 2.10 4.29
CA VAL A 21 -4.89 2.61 5.60
C VAL A 21 -6.27 2.05 5.94
N LEU A 22 -7.02 1.57 4.93
CA LEU A 22 -8.38 1.06 5.10
C LEU A 22 -8.40 -0.47 5.27
N ASP A 23 -9.15 -0.97 6.24
CA ASP A 23 -9.29 -2.40 6.55
C ASP A 23 -9.76 -3.25 5.36
N LYS A 24 -10.49 -2.66 4.39
CA LYS A 24 -10.96 -3.31 3.15
C LYS A 24 -9.84 -3.96 2.32
N VAL A 25 -8.57 -3.62 2.57
CA VAL A 25 -7.42 -4.25 1.92
C VAL A 25 -7.34 -5.75 2.23
N HIS A 26 -7.82 -6.18 3.40
CA HIS A 26 -7.91 -7.60 3.75
C HIS A 26 -8.84 -8.38 2.82
N ASP A 27 -10.03 -7.85 2.55
CA ASP A 27 -10.98 -8.48 1.62
C ASP A 27 -10.40 -8.55 0.21
N THR A 28 -9.70 -7.49 -0.22
CA THR A 28 -9.05 -7.42 -1.52
C THR A 28 -7.95 -8.48 -1.64
N ALA A 29 -7.07 -8.57 -0.64
CA ALA A 29 -5.99 -9.55 -0.63
C ALA A 29 -6.53 -10.98 -0.57
N ALA A 30 -7.55 -11.24 0.26
CA ALA A 30 -8.20 -12.54 0.33
C ALA A 30 -8.79 -12.97 -1.01
N GLY A 31 -9.47 -12.06 -1.72
CA GLY A 31 -10.00 -12.31 -3.06
C GLY A 31 -8.94 -12.61 -4.12
N LEU A 32 -7.70 -12.18 -3.90
CA LEU A 32 -6.55 -12.43 -4.78
C LEU A 32 -5.67 -13.59 -4.30
N GLY A 33 -5.95 -14.20 -3.14
CA GLY A 33 -5.07 -15.19 -2.52
C GLY A 33 -3.72 -14.62 -2.04
N GLN A 34 -3.68 -13.32 -1.75
CA GLN A 34 -2.49 -12.56 -1.36
C GLN A 34 -2.56 -12.11 0.10
N THR A 35 -1.53 -11.42 0.58
CA THR A 35 -1.45 -10.93 1.97
C THR A 35 -1.75 -9.45 2.05
N ALA A 36 -2.35 -9.00 3.15
CA ALA A 36 -2.63 -7.59 3.40
C ALA A 36 -2.02 -7.10 4.72
N LEU A 37 -1.67 -5.81 4.75
CA LEU A 37 -1.28 -5.07 5.94
C LEU A 37 -2.04 -3.74 5.98
N VAL A 38 -2.78 -3.50 7.07
CA VAL A 38 -3.36 -2.18 7.34
C VAL A 38 -2.29 -1.29 7.97
N CYS A 39 -1.85 -0.28 7.22
CA CYS A 39 -0.79 0.64 7.64
C CYS A 39 -0.98 2.01 7.00
N ASP A 40 -0.88 3.05 7.82
CA ASP A 40 -0.73 4.41 7.31
C ASP A 40 0.73 4.63 6.91
N LEU A 41 0.98 4.68 5.60
CA LEU A 41 2.31 4.85 5.03
C LEU A 41 2.95 6.23 5.30
N ALA A 42 2.17 7.21 5.77
CA ALA A 42 2.70 8.51 6.17
C ALA A 42 3.35 8.50 7.56
N MET A 43 3.16 7.43 8.34
CA MET A 43 3.70 7.34 9.69
C MET A 43 5.21 6.99 9.69
N PRO A 44 6.02 7.57 10.59
CA PRO A 44 7.47 7.33 10.62
C PRO A 44 7.88 5.86 10.77
N ASP A 45 7.04 5.04 11.40
CA ASP A 45 7.28 3.62 11.65
C ASP A 45 6.75 2.69 10.53
N ALA A 46 6.10 3.24 9.51
CA ALA A 46 5.43 2.45 8.46
C ALA A 46 6.37 1.45 7.77
N ALA A 47 7.59 1.87 7.44
CA ALA A 47 8.59 1.00 6.82
C ALA A 47 8.95 -0.18 7.73
N GLY A 48 9.13 0.05 9.04
CA GLY A 48 9.40 -1.00 10.01
C GLY A 48 8.26 -2.01 10.11
N ARG A 49 7.01 -1.53 10.05
CA ARG A 49 5.82 -2.39 10.04
C ARG A 49 5.71 -3.25 8.78
N VAL A 50 6.06 -2.71 7.61
CA VAL A 50 6.12 -3.47 6.35
C VAL A 50 7.19 -4.56 6.43
N LEU A 51 8.39 -4.22 6.88
CA LEU A 51 9.48 -5.20 7.03
C LEU A 51 9.12 -6.31 8.04
N ALA A 52 8.48 -5.97 9.15
CA ALA A 52 8.01 -6.96 10.13
C ALA A 52 6.94 -7.91 9.53
N ALA A 53 6.08 -7.40 8.64
CA ALA A 53 5.10 -8.24 7.94
C ALA A 53 5.77 -9.20 6.93
N LEU A 54 6.81 -8.75 6.24
CA LEU A 54 7.61 -9.60 5.35
C LEU A 54 8.34 -10.70 6.15
N ASP A 55 8.97 -10.34 7.28
CA ASP A 55 9.63 -11.29 8.17
C ASP A 55 8.66 -12.35 8.73
N ALA A 56 7.46 -11.92 9.16
CA ALA A 56 6.41 -12.84 9.61
C ALA A 56 5.94 -13.81 8.50
N ALA A 57 5.99 -13.38 7.23
CA ALA A 57 5.71 -14.20 6.06
C ALA A 57 6.92 -15.01 5.56
N ARG A 58 8.07 -14.91 6.24
CA ARG A 58 9.36 -15.54 5.85
C ARG A 58 9.84 -15.10 4.47
N ILE A 59 9.58 -13.84 4.11
CA ILE A 59 10.06 -13.22 2.88
C ILE A 59 11.35 -12.47 3.20
N GLU A 60 12.47 -12.98 2.68
CA GLU A 60 13.80 -12.42 2.97
C GLU A 60 14.16 -11.22 2.08
N THR A 61 13.53 -11.12 0.90
CA THR A 61 13.84 -10.08 -0.09
C THR A 61 12.58 -9.38 -0.55
N LEU A 62 12.63 -8.04 -0.58
CA LEU A 62 11.63 -7.19 -1.23
C LEU A 62 12.15 -6.82 -2.63
N ASP A 63 11.69 -7.55 -3.65
CA ASP A 63 12.15 -7.36 -5.03
C ASP A 63 11.54 -6.11 -5.69
N VAL A 64 10.27 -5.82 -5.38
CA VAL A 64 9.49 -4.77 -6.04
C VAL A 64 8.71 -3.97 -5.00
N LEU A 65 8.89 -2.65 -5.02
CA LEU A 65 8.07 -1.70 -4.26
C LEU A 65 7.23 -0.86 -5.24
N VAL A 66 5.92 -0.89 -5.10
CA VAL A 66 4.99 -0.07 -5.89
C VAL A 66 4.40 1.03 -5.02
N ASN A 67 4.90 2.25 -5.19
CA ASN A 67 4.36 3.46 -4.54
C ASN A 67 3.06 3.93 -5.22
N ASN A 68 2.01 3.11 -5.17
CA ASN A 68 0.71 3.42 -5.77
C ASN A 68 -0.19 4.27 -4.85
N ALA A 69 0.04 4.25 -3.52
CA ALA A 69 -0.76 5.02 -2.58
C ALA A 69 -0.70 6.52 -2.92
N GLY A 70 -1.86 7.15 -3.03
CA GLY A 70 -1.97 8.56 -3.36
C GLY A 70 -3.36 9.07 -2.99
N ILE A 71 -3.41 10.28 -2.43
CA ILE A 71 -4.65 10.98 -2.15
C ILE A 71 -4.93 11.97 -3.28
N GLY A 72 -6.13 11.91 -3.84
CA GLY A 72 -6.62 12.90 -4.80
C GLY A 72 -7.28 14.08 -4.06
N GLY A 73 -7.24 15.26 -4.66
CA GLY A 73 -7.83 16.46 -4.07
C GLY A 73 -7.48 17.69 -4.90
N SER A 74 -7.80 17.67 -6.20
CA SER A 74 -7.58 18.82 -7.06
C SER A 74 -8.53 19.95 -6.64
N LYS A 75 -7.97 21.02 -6.08
CA LYS A 75 -8.62 22.32 -5.93
C LYS A 75 -7.90 23.33 -6.83
N SER A 76 -8.57 24.43 -7.16
CA SER A 76 -7.89 25.59 -7.73
C SER A 76 -6.75 26.00 -6.79
N LEU A 77 -5.61 26.44 -7.34
CA LEU A 77 -4.49 26.91 -6.52
C LEU A 77 -4.90 28.02 -5.54
N ALA A 78 -5.88 28.85 -5.93
CA ALA A 78 -6.43 29.90 -5.08
C ALA A 78 -7.24 29.38 -3.87
N ASP A 79 -7.73 28.14 -3.94
CA ASP A 79 -8.55 27.49 -2.91
C ASP A 79 -7.78 26.37 -2.18
N THR A 80 -6.47 26.27 -2.42
CA THR A 80 -5.58 25.32 -1.77
C THR A 80 -5.12 25.88 -0.42
N ASP A 81 -5.25 25.06 0.61
CA ASP A 81 -4.76 25.32 1.97
C ASP A 81 -3.39 24.65 2.14
N ASP A 82 -2.46 25.32 2.83
CA ASP A 82 -1.14 24.77 3.19
C ASP A 82 -1.24 23.47 4.00
N ALA A 83 -2.34 23.25 4.74
CA ALA A 83 -2.62 21.98 5.41
C ALA A 83 -2.70 20.79 4.43
N PHE A 84 -2.96 21.06 3.15
CA PHE A 84 -2.96 20.06 2.08
C PHE A 84 -1.56 19.79 1.52
N CYS A 85 -0.60 20.71 1.72
CA CYS A 85 0.77 20.62 1.23
C CYS A 85 1.82 20.31 2.32
N SER A 86 1.45 20.32 3.60
CA SER A 86 2.39 20.26 4.74
C SER A 86 2.44 18.92 5.49
N ARG A 87 2.05 17.81 4.84
CA ARG A 87 2.21 16.45 5.40
C ARG A 87 3.44 15.74 4.88
#